data_AF-V8CAR8-F1
#
_entry.id   AF-V8CAR8-F1
#
_cell.length_a   1.000
_cell.length_b   1.000
_cell.length_c   1.000
_cell.angle_alpha   90.00
_cell.angle_beta   90.00
_cell.angle_gamma   90.00
#
_symmetry.space_group_name_H-M   'P 1'
#
loop_
_entity.id
_entity.type
_entity.pdbx_description
1 polymer ?
#
loop_
_entity_poly.entity_id
_entity_poly.type
_entity_poly.pdbx_seq_one_letter_code
_entity_poly.pdbx_strand_id
1 'polypeptide(L)'
;MKNKLQTYFPIIRTRGEVLEELRENKELWKTFCGWKETCQQEYLDLCTGVKGIKLLYDTYFKAIMNPDTRPDRFNDFISEMLGQRVKVLKVLPNESARIAAESSLLVMDVVVQLEDGSIANVEVQKIGYLFPGERSACYSADLLLRQYKRAREELGATFSYKNIKKVYTIVLFEKSGSEFRKFSAELYLHRFRQTSDTGVEINLLQEYTFVCLDIFNNIIHNKDKKIENKLEEWLVFLSQDDPDMIMKLLDRNPEFQKIYEEIYTLCLNMEGMMEMFSKELEIMDRNTVKLMIDEMEEELNETKRKAKKEVDEVKRKAKEEIEEAEKRAKAAEEETERLRRTLEEQKGKRDIS
;
A
#
# COMPACT_ATOMS: atom_id res chain seq x y z
N MET A 1 25.73 0.16 -28.62
CA MET A 1 26.15 -0.91 -27.68
C MET A 1 24.96 -1.82 -27.45
N LYS A 2 25.15 -3.15 -27.38
CA LYS A 2 24.07 -4.03 -26.97
C LYS A 2 23.84 -3.87 -25.47
N ASN A 3 22.58 -3.70 -25.06
CA ASN A 3 22.22 -3.64 -23.65
C ASN A 3 22.33 -5.03 -23.02
N LYS A 4 22.48 -5.11 -21.70
CA LYS A 4 22.66 -6.40 -20.98
C LYS A 4 21.53 -7.38 -21.27
N LEU A 5 20.27 -6.92 -21.29
CA LEU A 5 19.12 -7.78 -21.55
C LEU A 5 19.04 -8.25 -23.01
N GLN A 6 19.64 -7.53 -23.96
CA GLN A 6 19.72 -7.98 -25.37
C GLN A 6 20.59 -9.23 -25.55
N THR A 7 21.43 -9.61 -24.57
CA THR A 7 22.17 -10.89 -24.64
C THR A 7 21.28 -12.09 -24.34
N TYR A 8 20.29 -11.92 -23.47
CA TYR A 8 19.28 -12.94 -23.14
C TYR A 8 18.10 -12.91 -24.11
N PHE A 9 17.73 -11.73 -24.58
CA PHE A 9 16.56 -11.51 -25.43
C PHE A 9 16.94 -10.75 -26.71
N PRO A 10 17.40 -11.46 -27.76
CA PRO A 10 17.79 -10.83 -29.03
C PRO A 10 16.66 -10.09 -29.74
N ILE A 11 15.40 -10.36 -29.35
CA ILE A 11 14.19 -9.71 -29.88
C ILE A 11 14.06 -8.23 -29.47
N ILE A 12 14.80 -7.80 -28.45
CA ILE A 12 14.76 -6.43 -27.96
C ILE A 12 15.36 -5.46 -29.00
N ARG A 13 14.54 -4.51 -29.43
CA ARG A 13 14.88 -3.50 -30.44
C ARG A 13 15.87 -2.46 -29.91
N THR A 14 16.59 -1.83 -30.83
CA THR A 14 17.42 -0.67 -30.55
C THR A 14 16.57 0.59 -30.43
N ARG A 15 17.11 1.62 -29.75
CA ARG A 15 16.44 2.92 -29.62
C ARG A 15 16.11 3.56 -30.98
N GLY A 16 16.97 3.38 -31.97
CA GLY A 16 16.77 3.89 -33.32
C GLY A 16 15.53 3.27 -33.97
N GLU A 17 15.44 1.95 -33.96
CA GLU A 17 14.32 1.18 -34.54
C GLU A 17 12.99 1.57 -33.86
N VAL A 18 12.95 1.65 -32.53
CA VAL A 18 11.73 2.05 -31.80
C VAL A 18 11.30 3.47 -32.19
N LEU A 19 12.23 4.43 -32.27
CA LEU A 19 11.91 5.82 -32.64
C LEU A 19 11.47 5.95 -34.10
N GLU A 20 12.05 5.17 -35.00
CA GLU A 20 11.70 5.19 -36.43
C GLU A 20 10.27 4.71 -36.63
N GLU A 21 9.91 3.56 -36.08
CA GLU A 21 8.55 3.02 -36.16
C GLU A 21 7.53 3.91 -35.42
N LEU A 22 7.91 4.57 -34.31
CA LEU A 22 7.04 5.57 -33.66
C LEU A 22 6.74 6.74 -34.60
N ARG A 23 7.73 7.22 -35.36
CA ARG A 23 7.56 8.34 -36.29
C ARG A 23 6.74 7.97 -37.52
N GLU A 24 6.76 6.71 -37.93
CA GLU A 24 5.93 6.21 -39.04
C GLU A 24 4.44 6.26 -38.72
N ASN A 25 4.06 6.11 -37.45
CA ASN A 25 2.68 6.23 -36.99
C ASN A 25 2.41 7.59 -36.31
N LYS A 26 1.66 8.46 -37.00
CA LYS A 26 1.36 9.83 -36.53
C LYS A 26 0.67 9.88 -35.16
N GLU A 27 -0.24 8.96 -34.86
CA GLU A 27 -0.97 8.97 -33.58
C GLU A 27 -0.09 8.48 -32.42
N LEU A 28 0.74 7.47 -32.66
CA LEU A 28 1.73 7.01 -31.68
C LEU A 28 2.78 8.10 -31.43
N TRP A 29 3.32 8.71 -32.48
CA TRP A 29 4.27 9.82 -32.34
C TRP A 29 3.70 10.98 -31.52
N LYS A 30 2.45 11.36 -31.80
CA LYS A 30 1.75 12.44 -31.07
C LYS A 30 1.59 12.09 -29.59
N THR A 31 1.16 10.87 -29.27
CA THR A 31 1.02 10.40 -27.89
C THR A 31 2.37 10.42 -27.18
N PHE A 32 3.42 9.89 -27.82
CA PHE A 32 4.78 9.86 -27.28
C PHE A 32 5.29 11.27 -26.97
N CYS A 33 5.18 12.19 -27.93
CA CYS A 33 5.58 13.59 -27.75
C CYS A 33 4.74 14.34 -26.70
N GLY A 34 3.52 13.87 -26.41
CA GLY A 34 2.65 14.41 -25.37
C GLY A 34 3.08 14.03 -23.95
N TRP A 35 3.87 12.97 -23.79
CA TRP A 35 4.41 12.57 -22.48
C TRP A 35 5.54 13.50 -22.03
N LYS A 36 5.75 13.57 -20.71
CA LYS A 36 6.93 14.22 -20.11
C LYS A 36 8.22 13.54 -20.61
N GLU A 37 9.31 14.28 -20.76
CA GLU A 37 10.59 13.73 -21.25
C GLU A 37 11.09 12.53 -20.43
N THR A 38 10.86 12.55 -19.11
CA THR A 38 11.21 11.42 -18.23
C THR A 38 10.41 10.16 -18.58
N CYS A 39 9.12 10.30 -18.89
CA CYS A 39 8.25 9.19 -19.28
C CYS A 39 8.58 8.68 -20.68
N GLN A 40 8.94 9.58 -21.60
CA GLN A 40 9.45 9.20 -22.92
C GLN A 40 10.74 8.38 -22.81
N GLN A 41 11.67 8.81 -21.96
CA GLN A 41 12.91 8.08 -21.73
C GLN A 41 12.64 6.73 -21.08
N GLU A 42 11.77 6.67 -20.08
CA GLU A 42 11.38 5.42 -19.42
C GLU A 42 10.76 4.43 -20.40
N TYR A 43 9.81 4.86 -21.23
CA TYR A 43 9.22 4.02 -22.27
C TYR A 43 10.28 3.43 -23.22
N LEU A 44 11.22 4.26 -23.67
CA LEU A 44 12.31 3.80 -24.54
C LEU A 44 13.26 2.85 -23.80
N ASP A 45 13.58 3.10 -22.54
CA ASP A 45 14.45 2.25 -21.73
C ASP A 45 13.84 0.85 -21.55
N LEU A 46 12.52 0.76 -21.36
CA LEU A 46 11.77 -0.50 -21.30
C LEU A 46 11.82 -1.24 -22.65
N CYS A 47 11.45 -0.56 -23.74
CA CYS A 47 11.38 -1.17 -25.08
C CYS A 47 12.76 -1.60 -25.62
N THR A 48 13.85 -1.02 -25.10
CA THR A 48 15.22 -1.30 -25.53
C THR A 48 16.02 -2.13 -24.52
N GLY A 49 15.39 -2.59 -23.44
CA GLY A 49 16.02 -3.43 -22.43
C GLY A 49 17.16 -2.75 -21.67
N VAL A 50 17.18 -1.41 -21.63
CA VAL A 50 18.02 -0.66 -20.68
C VAL A 50 17.51 -0.90 -19.26
N LYS A 51 16.18 -1.02 -19.11
CA LYS A 51 15.49 -1.46 -17.90
C LYS A 51 14.53 -2.59 -18.24
N GLY A 52 14.25 -3.45 -17.28
CA GLY A 52 13.12 -4.38 -17.33
C GLY A 52 11.80 -3.69 -17.01
N ILE A 53 10.69 -4.39 -17.30
CA ILE A 53 9.35 -3.91 -16.95
C ILE A 53 9.02 -4.35 -15.53
N LYS A 54 8.60 -3.39 -14.69
CA LYS A 54 7.99 -3.70 -13.38
C LYS A 54 6.58 -4.24 -13.59
N LEU A 55 6.31 -5.43 -13.08
CA LEU A 55 5.06 -6.15 -13.35
C LEU A 55 4.01 -5.96 -12.26
N LEU A 56 4.32 -5.18 -11.23
CA LEU A 56 3.38 -4.86 -10.15
C LEU A 56 2.24 -3.91 -10.59
N TYR A 57 2.34 -3.36 -11.79
CA TYR A 57 1.36 -2.50 -12.45
C TYR A 57 0.23 -3.32 -13.08
N ASP A 58 -1.03 -2.94 -12.87
CA ASP A 58 -2.22 -3.71 -13.24
C ASP A 58 -2.21 -4.15 -14.71
N THR A 59 -1.86 -3.25 -15.65
CA THR A 59 -1.90 -3.58 -17.08
C THR A 59 -0.85 -4.63 -17.45
N TYR A 60 0.40 -4.46 -16.99
CA TYR A 60 1.46 -5.44 -17.25
C TYR A 60 1.23 -6.75 -16.51
N PHE A 61 0.75 -6.68 -15.26
CA PHE A 61 0.38 -7.85 -14.49
C PHE A 61 -0.70 -8.65 -15.21
N LYS A 62 -1.80 -8.01 -15.62
CA LYS A 62 -2.89 -8.70 -16.34
C LYS A 62 -2.46 -9.20 -17.72
N ALA A 63 -1.50 -8.57 -18.37
CA ALA A 63 -0.99 -9.08 -19.65
C ALA A 63 -0.22 -10.41 -19.49
N ILE A 64 0.45 -10.63 -18.35
CA ILE A 64 1.41 -11.72 -18.17
C ILE A 64 1.00 -12.76 -17.12
N MET A 65 0.29 -12.34 -16.09
CA MET A 65 -0.04 -13.06 -14.86
C MET A 65 -1.55 -13.18 -14.62
N ASN A 66 -2.40 -12.81 -15.58
CA ASN A 66 -3.85 -12.89 -15.41
C ASN A 66 -4.29 -14.32 -15.04
N PRO A 67 -4.98 -14.51 -13.90
CA PRO A 67 -5.34 -15.86 -13.44
C PRO A 67 -6.27 -16.61 -14.41
N ASP A 68 -7.06 -15.91 -15.24
CA ASP A 68 -7.95 -16.56 -16.21
C ASP A 68 -7.20 -17.12 -17.42
N THR A 69 -6.11 -16.47 -17.84
CA THR A 69 -5.35 -16.85 -19.06
C THR A 69 -4.07 -17.61 -18.74
N ARG A 70 -3.47 -17.35 -17.58
CA ARG A 70 -2.21 -17.93 -17.09
C ARG A 70 -2.33 -18.40 -15.64
N PRO A 71 -3.29 -19.30 -15.33
CA PRO A 71 -3.54 -19.74 -13.96
C PRO A 71 -2.31 -20.34 -13.28
N ASP A 72 -1.46 -21.06 -14.02
CA ASP A 72 -0.27 -21.73 -13.46
C ASP A 72 0.69 -20.74 -12.77
N ARG A 73 0.93 -19.58 -13.39
CA ARG A 73 1.83 -18.56 -12.84
C ARG A 73 1.30 -17.95 -11.56
N PHE A 74 0.00 -17.59 -11.57
CA PHE A 74 -0.65 -16.99 -10.42
C PHE A 74 -0.82 -18.00 -9.28
N ASN A 75 -1.14 -19.26 -9.60
CA ASN A 75 -1.23 -20.36 -8.64
C ASN A 75 0.10 -20.60 -7.94
N ASP A 76 1.20 -20.62 -8.69
CA ASP A 76 2.55 -20.80 -8.15
C ASP A 76 2.90 -19.64 -7.21
N PHE A 77 2.71 -18.40 -7.67
CA PHE A 77 2.95 -17.21 -6.86
C PHE A 77 2.17 -17.20 -5.53
N ILE A 78 0.86 -17.47 -5.58
CA ILE A 78 0.03 -17.48 -4.36
C ILE A 78 0.36 -18.65 -3.45
N SER A 79 0.74 -19.79 -4.02
CA SER A 79 1.18 -20.94 -3.23
C SER A 79 2.42 -20.60 -2.39
N GLU A 80 3.40 -19.92 -3.00
CA GLU A 80 4.59 -19.44 -2.31
C GLU A 80 4.26 -18.38 -1.25
N MET A 81 3.36 -17.43 -1.57
CA MET A 81 2.92 -16.40 -0.62
C MET A 81 2.25 -16.98 0.63
N LEU A 82 1.38 -17.98 0.45
CA LEU A 82 0.65 -18.62 1.53
C LEU A 82 1.45 -19.73 2.23
N GLY A 83 2.53 -20.22 1.61
CA GLY A 83 3.31 -21.37 2.10
C GLY A 83 2.56 -22.69 2.02
N GLN A 84 1.56 -22.79 1.13
CA GLN A 84 0.77 -23.99 0.90
C GLN A 84 0.34 -24.03 -0.56
N ARG A 85 0.25 -25.24 -1.15
CA ARG A 85 -0.20 -25.37 -2.54
C ARG A 85 -1.67 -25.01 -2.66
N VAL A 86 -1.98 -24.08 -3.55
CA VAL A 86 -3.35 -23.69 -3.88
C VAL A 86 -3.56 -23.66 -5.38
N LYS A 87 -4.83 -23.66 -5.79
CA LYS A 87 -5.25 -23.48 -7.16
C LYS A 87 -6.43 -22.53 -7.22
N VAL A 88 -6.39 -21.60 -8.15
CA VAL A 88 -7.48 -20.70 -8.48
C VAL A 88 -8.58 -21.48 -9.18
N LEU A 89 -9.79 -21.39 -8.63
CA LEU A 89 -11.01 -21.88 -9.23
C LEU A 89 -11.59 -20.87 -10.23
N LYS A 90 -11.64 -19.58 -9.85
CA LYS A 90 -12.11 -18.49 -10.70
C LYS A 90 -11.68 -17.13 -10.17
N VAL A 91 -11.53 -16.16 -11.06
CA VAL A 91 -11.43 -14.73 -10.71
C VAL A 91 -12.81 -14.22 -10.30
N LEU A 92 -12.86 -13.41 -9.24
CA LEU A 92 -14.07 -12.73 -8.78
C LEU A 92 -14.05 -11.28 -9.25
N PRO A 93 -15.19 -10.70 -9.69
CA PRO A 93 -15.23 -9.31 -10.10
C PRO A 93 -15.03 -8.39 -8.89
N ASN A 94 -14.26 -7.31 -9.09
CA ASN A 94 -14.08 -6.24 -8.11
C ASN A 94 -15.34 -5.36 -8.07
N GLU A 95 -16.45 -5.91 -7.57
CA GLU A 95 -17.71 -5.17 -7.41
C GLU A 95 -17.63 -4.26 -6.17
N SER A 96 -16.83 -3.20 -6.22
CA SER A 96 -16.64 -2.27 -5.10
C SER A 96 -17.14 -0.87 -5.41
N ALA A 97 -18.19 -0.72 -6.23
CA ALA A 97 -18.74 0.59 -6.62
C ALA A 97 -19.10 1.53 -5.44
N ARG A 98 -19.27 1.03 -4.20
CA ARG A 98 -19.50 1.85 -3.00
C ARG A 98 -18.24 2.17 -2.17
N ILE A 99 -17.15 1.42 -2.31
CA ILE A 99 -15.83 1.70 -1.70
C ILE A 99 -14.84 2.21 -2.79
N ALA A 100 -15.36 2.49 -4.00
CA ALA A 100 -14.58 2.86 -5.18
C ALA A 100 -14.10 4.32 -5.18
N ALA A 101 -14.63 5.18 -4.31
CA ALA A 101 -14.04 6.50 -4.10
C ALA A 101 -12.62 6.37 -3.50
N GLU A 102 -12.33 5.26 -2.80
CA GLU A 102 -11.04 4.99 -2.17
C GLU A 102 -10.11 4.06 -2.97
N SER A 103 -10.63 3.31 -3.94
CA SER A 103 -9.88 2.33 -4.75
C SER A 103 -8.91 2.94 -5.77
N SER A 104 -8.94 4.26 -5.95
CA SER A 104 -8.09 5.02 -6.89
C SER A 104 -6.61 5.10 -6.50
N LEU A 105 -6.10 4.10 -5.78
CA LEU A 105 -4.80 4.09 -5.11
C LEU A 105 -4.10 2.73 -5.17
N LEU A 106 -4.85 1.69 -5.52
CA LEU A 106 -4.33 0.37 -5.79
C LEU A 106 -3.68 0.40 -7.17
N VAL A 107 -2.47 -0.13 -7.23
CA VAL A 107 -1.72 -0.27 -8.48
C VAL A 107 -2.11 -1.56 -9.19
N MET A 108 -2.54 -2.57 -8.42
CA MET A 108 -3.04 -3.87 -8.89
C MET A 108 -3.99 -4.43 -7.82
N ASP A 109 -5.08 -5.05 -8.25
CA ASP A 109 -6.09 -5.66 -7.37
C ASP A 109 -6.69 -6.90 -8.05
N VAL A 110 -6.41 -8.09 -7.50
CA VAL A 110 -6.87 -9.37 -8.03
C VAL A 110 -7.51 -10.19 -6.92
N VAL A 111 -8.82 -10.39 -7.05
CA VAL A 111 -9.61 -11.24 -6.14
C VAL A 111 -9.89 -12.57 -6.82
N VAL A 112 -9.50 -13.67 -6.18
CA VAL A 112 -9.73 -15.04 -6.68
C VAL A 112 -10.41 -15.90 -5.64
N GLN A 113 -11.21 -16.86 -6.10
CA GLN A 113 -11.67 -17.99 -5.30
C GLN A 113 -10.75 -19.19 -5.56
N LEU A 114 -10.29 -19.85 -4.51
CA LEU A 114 -9.48 -21.06 -4.58
C LEU A 114 -10.35 -22.33 -4.61
N GLU A 115 -9.79 -23.46 -5.04
CA GLU A 115 -10.50 -24.75 -5.14
C GLU A 115 -11.09 -25.23 -3.80
N ASP A 116 -10.47 -24.89 -2.67
CA ASP A 116 -10.98 -25.23 -1.33
C ASP A 116 -12.15 -24.31 -0.87
N GLY A 117 -12.52 -23.35 -1.71
CA GLY A 117 -13.56 -22.35 -1.51
C GLY A 117 -13.10 -21.09 -0.78
N SER A 118 -11.84 -21.04 -0.30
CA SER A 118 -11.28 -19.81 0.27
C SER A 118 -11.12 -18.71 -0.79
N ILE A 119 -10.98 -17.47 -0.34
CA ILE A 119 -10.80 -16.31 -1.21
C ILE A 119 -9.42 -15.73 -0.95
N ALA A 120 -8.67 -15.41 -1.99
CA ALA A 120 -7.44 -14.64 -1.88
C ALA A 120 -7.63 -13.30 -2.61
N ASN A 121 -7.31 -12.22 -1.91
CA ASN A 121 -7.22 -10.88 -2.47
C ASN A 121 -5.74 -10.48 -2.50
N VAL A 122 -5.25 -10.10 -3.67
CA VAL A 122 -3.86 -9.72 -3.91
C VAL A 122 -3.82 -8.30 -4.40
N GLU A 123 -3.20 -7.44 -3.60
CA GLU A 123 -3.13 -6.01 -3.85
C GLU A 123 -1.67 -5.55 -3.94
N VAL A 124 -1.40 -4.64 -4.87
CA VAL A 124 -0.17 -3.84 -4.87
C VAL A 124 -0.53 -2.41 -4.49
N GLN A 125 0.17 -1.88 -3.49
CA GLN A 125 0.04 -0.51 -3.03
C GLN A 125 1.37 0.22 -3.21
N LYS A 126 1.34 1.36 -3.92
CA LYS A 126 2.54 2.17 -4.18
C LYS A 126 3.18 2.71 -2.90
N ILE A 127 2.35 3.12 -1.96
CA ILE A 127 2.74 3.56 -0.62
C ILE A 127 1.84 2.81 0.36
N GLY A 128 2.42 2.25 1.41
CA GLY A 128 1.67 1.76 2.55
C GLY A 128 0.98 2.96 3.18
N TYR A 129 -0.32 3.07 2.92
CA TYR A 129 -1.13 4.19 3.37
C TYR A 129 -1.10 4.31 4.89
N LEU A 130 -1.49 5.48 5.37
CA LEU A 130 -1.99 5.64 6.72
C LEU A 130 -3.10 4.60 6.94
N PHE A 131 -2.95 3.77 7.97
CA PHE A 131 -3.91 2.72 8.35
C PHE A 131 -4.02 1.53 7.38
N PRO A 132 -2.90 0.88 6.99
CA PRO A 132 -2.95 -0.25 6.07
C PRO A 132 -3.65 -1.46 6.70
N GLY A 133 -3.61 -1.58 8.03
CA GLY A 133 -4.29 -2.61 8.80
C GLY A 133 -5.81 -2.44 8.79
N GLU A 134 -6.30 -1.25 9.13
CA GLU A 134 -7.74 -0.93 9.18
C GLU A 134 -8.38 -1.09 7.81
N ARG A 135 -7.71 -0.59 6.76
CA ARG A 135 -8.14 -0.74 5.37
C ARG A 135 -8.23 -2.21 4.97
N SER A 136 -7.17 -2.97 5.21
CA SER A 136 -7.14 -4.40 4.90
C SER A 136 -8.25 -5.14 5.66
N ALA A 137 -8.52 -4.77 6.90
CA ALA A 137 -9.58 -5.35 7.71
C ALA A 137 -10.98 -5.09 7.11
N CYS A 138 -11.25 -3.87 6.64
CA CYS A 138 -12.50 -3.53 5.96
C CYS A 138 -12.72 -4.36 4.69
N TYR A 139 -11.72 -4.48 3.81
CA TYR A 139 -11.84 -5.26 2.57
C TYR A 139 -11.97 -6.76 2.84
N SER A 140 -11.17 -7.29 3.76
CA SER A 140 -11.24 -8.70 4.16
C SER A 140 -12.63 -9.04 4.75
N ALA A 141 -13.18 -8.17 5.59
CA ALA A 141 -14.51 -8.34 6.16
C ALA A 141 -15.61 -8.26 5.11
N ASP A 142 -15.51 -7.35 4.13
CA ASP A 142 -16.44 -7.25 3.01
C ASP A 142 -16.44 -8.53 2.16
N LEU A 143 -15.26 -9.07 1.81
CA LEU A 143 -15.13 -10.33 1.09
C LEU A 143 -15.73 -11.51 1.89
N LEU A 144 -15.52 -11.53 3.21
CA LEU A 144 -16.10 -12.54 4.10
C LEU A 144 -17.64 -12.45 4.12
N LEU A 145 -18.20 -11.24 4.19
CA LEU A 145 -19.64 -11.00 4.15
C LEU A 145 -20.26 -11.37 2.80
N ARG A 146 -19.57 -11.10 1.69
CA ARG A 146 -20.00 -11.55 0.35
C ARG A 146 -20.01 -13.07 0.25
N GLN A 147 -18.97 -13.72 0.77
CA GLN A 147 -18.91 -15.18 0.84
C GLN A 147 -20.07 -15.75 1.66
N TYR A 148 -20.36 -15.13 2.81
CA TYR A 148 -21.48 -15.49 3.67
C TYR A 148 -22.84 -15.38 2.96
N LYS A 149 -23.10 -14.26 2.28
CA LYS A 149 -24.36 -14.05 1.54
C LYS A 149 -24.55 -15.12 0.47
N ARG A 150 -23.53 -15.37 -0.34
CA ARG A 150 -23.55 -16.42 -1.38
C ARG A 150 -23.80 -17.81 -0.78
N ALA A 151 -23.04 -18.20 0.23
CA ALA A 151 -23.20 -19.51 0.87
C ALA A 151 -24.59 -19.68 1.50
N ARG A 152 -25.16 -18.61 2.08
CA ARG A 152 -26.50 -18.65 2.68
C ARG A 152 -27.61 -18.74 1.63
N GLU A 153 -27.46 -18.05 0.51
CA GLU A 153 -28.38 -18.13 -0.63
C GLU A 153 -28.35 -19.51 -1.29
N GLU A 154 -27.15 -20.08 -1.49
CA GLU A 154 -26.96 -21.39 -2.15
C GLU A 154 -27.42 -22.57 -1.27
N LEU A 155 -27.11 -22.55 0.03
CA LEU A 155 -27.37 -23.69 0.94
C LEU A 155 -28.73 -23.60 1.65
N GLY A 156 -29.34 -22.42 1.71
CA GLY A 156 -30.64 -22.18 2.35
C GLY A 156 -30.71 -22.75 3.76
N ALA A 157 -31.63 -23.68 4.00
CA ALA A 157 -31.85 -24.30 5.31
C ALA A 157 -30.68 -25.18 5.80
N THR A 158 -29.78 -25.62 4.91
CA THR A 158 -28.64 -26.47 5.29
C THR A 158 -27.39 -25.67 5.63
N PHE A 159 -27.47 -24.34 5.57
CA PHE A 159 -26.38 -23.43 5.87
C PHE A 159 -25.81 -23.63 7.29
N SER A 160 -24.48 -23.65 7.39
CA SER A 160 -23.72 -23.57 8.63
C SER A 160 -22.58 -22.58 8.50
N TYR A 161 -22.18 -21.93 9.60
CA TYR A 161 -20.97 -21.10 9.62
C TYR A 161 -19.69 -21.88 9.27
N LYS A 162 -19.69 -23.21 9.41
CA LYS A 162 -18.61 -24.09 8.94
C LYS A 162 -18.44 -24.09 7.41
N ASN A 163 -19.44 -23.64 6.65
CA ASN A 163 -19.37 -23.51 5.20
C ASN A 163 -18.56 -22.28 4.78
N ILE A 164 -18.30 -21.32 5.68
CA ILE A 164 -17.48 -20.14 5.36
C ILE A 164 -16.00 -20.52 5.45
N LYS A 165 -15.27 -20.19 4.40
CA LYS A 165 -13.85 -20.43 4.18
C LYS A 165 -13.05 -19.16 4.43
N LYS A 166 -11.73 -19.36 4.58
CA LYS A 166 -10.78 -18.29 4.85
C LYS A 166 -10.78 -17.24 3.75
N VAL A 167 -10.46 -16.01 4.13
CA VAL A 167 -10.15 -14.89 3.27
C VAL A 167 -8.70 -14.50 3.56
N TYR A 168 -7.84 -14.69 2.56
CA TYR A 168 -6.45 -14.25 2.57
C TYR A 168 -6.37 -12.87 1.94
N THR A 169 -5.76 -11.92 2.64
CA THR A 169 -5.50 -10.58 2.12
C THR A 169 -3.99 -10.39 2.02
N ILE A 170 -3.47 -10.38 0.81
CA ILE A 170 -2.05 -10.27 0.49
C ILE A 170 -1.81 -8.88 -0.06
N VAL A 171 -0.96 -8.09 0.59
CA VAL A 171 -0.67 -6.71 0.19
C VAL A 171 0.83 -6.54 -0.01
N LEU A 172 1.22 -6.13 -1.22
CA LEU A 172 2.59 -5.80 -1.57
C LEU A 172 2.75 -4.27 -1.54
N PHE A 173 3.61 -3.76 -0.66
CA PHE A 173 3.91 -2.34 -0.55
C PHE A 173 5.18 -2.01 -1.35
N GLU A 174 5.09 -1.19 -2.39
CA GLU A 174 6.29 -0.68 -3.07
C GLU A 174 7.12 0.19 -2.12
N LYS A 175 6.46 0.98 -1.26
CA LYS A 175 7.06 1.73 -0.16
C LYS A 175 6.27 1.46 1.12
N SER A 176 6.86 0.76 2.09
CA SER A 176 6.20 0.38 3.34
C SER A 176 6.17 1.54 4.35
N GLY A 177 5.18 1.50 5.25
CA GLY A 177 5.07 2.41 6.38
C GLY A 177 6.25 2.30 7.35
N SER A 178 6.51 3.36 8.11
CA SER A 178 7.64 3.42 9.04
C SER A 178 7.61 2.34 10.13
N GLU A 179 6.43 1.84 10.48
CA GLU A 179 6.19 0.80 11.47
C GLU A 179 6.87 -0.53 11.13
N PHE A 180 6.96 -0.89 9.84
CA PHE A 180 7.62 -2.13 9.42
C PHE A 180 9.14 -2.06 9.61
N ARG A 181 9.71 -0.86 9.47
CA ARG A 181 11.16 -0.61 9.65
C ARG A 181 11.58 -0.49 11.10
N LYS A 182 10.66 -0.19 12.03
CA LYS A 182 10.97 -0.08 13.47
C LYS A 182 11.38 -1.42 14.07
N PHE A 183 10.81 -2.51 13.59
CA PHE A 183 11.06 -3.84 14.14
C PHE A 183 12.33 -4.48 13.56
N SER A 184 12.50 -4.45 12.24
CA SER A 184 13.68 -4.97 11.58
C SER A 184 13.90 -4.31 10.23
N ALA A 185 15.16 -4.08 9.87
CA ALA A 185 15.56 -3.66 8.53
C ALA A 185 15.66 -4.83 7.54
N GLU A 186 15.50 -6.07 8.01
CA GLU A 186 15.70 -7.29 7.22
C GLU A 186 14.40 -8.10 7.01
N LEU A 187 13.34 -7.80 7.75
CA LEU A 187 12.07 -8.51 7.63
C LEU A 187 11.15 -7.76 6.68
N TYR A 188 10.91 -8.36 5.52
CA TYR A 188 10.02 -7.82 4.49
C TYR A 188 8.69 -8.56 4.41
N LEU A 189 8.54 -9.73 5.03
CA LEU A 189 7.32 -10.55 4.99
C LEU A 189 6.68 -10.61 6.38
N HIS A 190 5.43 -10.18 6.49
CA HIS A 190 4.68 -10.14 7.74
C HIS A 190 3.36 -10.90 7.58
N ARG A 191 3.16 -11.96 8.36
CA ARG A 191 1.95 -12.76 8.34
C ARG A 191 1.18 -12.55 9.63
N PHE A 192 -0.10 -12.24 9.50
CA PHE A 192 -0.99 -11.95 10.62
C PHE A 192 -2.05 -13.03 10.71
N ARG A 193 -2.06 -13.70 11.87
CA ARG A 193 -3.05 -14.69 12.28
C ARG A 193 -3.44 -14.38 13.71
N GLN A 194 -4.72 -14.54 14.04
CA GLN A 194 -5.21 -14.25 15.37
C GLN A 194 -4.98 -15.46 16.29
N THR A 195 -4.43 -15.21 17.47
CA THR A 195 -4.30 -16.16 18.57
C THR A 195 -4.80 -15.47 19.83
N SER A 196 -5.47 -16.17 20.74
CA SER A 196 -5.84 -15.56 22.01
C SER A 196 -4.59 -15.22 22.85
N ASP A 197 -4.76 -14.33 23.82
CA ASP A 197 -3.76 -14.04 24.85
C ASP A 197 -3.35 -15.27 25.67
N THR A 198 -4.23 -16.28 25.74
CA THR A 198 -3.98 -17.59 26.38
C THR A 198 -3.32 -18.62 25.46
N GLY A 199 -3.05 -18.30 24.19
CA GLY A 199 -2.50 -19.24 23.21
C GLY A 199 -3.53 -20.19 22.57
N VAL A 200 -4.82 -19.98 22.82
CA VAL A 200 -5.89 -20.72 22.15
C VAL A 200 -5.99 -20.25 20.71
N GLU A 201 -5.83 -21.21 19.79
CA GLU A 201 -6.01 -20.98 18.37
C GLU A 201 -7.49 -21.18 18.00
N ILE A 202 -8.12 -20.10 17.54
CA ILE A 202 -9.47 -20.13 16.96
C ILE A 202 -9.34 -19.70 15.52
N ASN A 203 -10.00 -20.43 14.62
CA ASN A 203 -10.01 -20.10 13.20
C ASN A 203 -10.89 -18.87 12.92
N LEU A 204 -10.32 -17.69 13.16
CA LEU A 204 -10.85 -16.43 12.69
C LEU A 204 -10.44 -16.30 11.22
N LEU A 205 -11.42 -16.40 10.34
CA LEU A 205 -11.29 -16.69 8.91
C LEU A 205 -10.50 -15.65 8.09
N GLN A 206 -9.91 -14.64 8.70
CA GLN A 206 -9.21 -13.54 8.05
C GLN A 206 -7.70 -13.62 8.33
N GLU A 207 -6.92 -13.91 7.30
CA GLU A 207 -5.45 -13.93 7.38
C GLU A 207 -4.88 -12.83 6.50
N TYR A 208 -3.85 -12.14 6.99
CA TYR A 208 -3.19 -11.07 6.24
C TYR A 208 -1.73 -11.42 5.99
N THR A 209 -1.23 -11.11 4.79
CA THR A 209 0.19 -11.21 4.44
C THR A 209 0.63 -9.88 3.84
N PHE A 210 1.49 -9.17 4.54
CA PHE A 210 2.05 -7.91 4.09
C PHE A 210 3.49 -8.09 3.64
N VAL A 211 3.81 -7.59 2.46
CA VAL A 211 5.13 -7.71 1.84
C VAL A 211 5.69 -6.30 1.59
N CYS A 212 6.76 -5.94 2.29
CA CYS A 212 7.44 -4.66 2.16
C CYS A 212 8.51 -4.74 1.07
N LEU A 213 8.16 -4.42 -0.17
CA LEU A 213 9.06 -4.57 -1.31
C LEU A 213 10.26 -3.62 -1.24
N ASP A 214 10.11 -2.43 -0.66
CA ASP A 214 11.24 -1.53 -0.41
C ASP A 214 12.27 -2.14 0.52
N ILE A 215 11.85 -2.83 1.58
CA ILE A 215 12.76 -3.55 2.48
C ILE A 215 13.41 -4.73 1.73
N PHE A 216 12.60 -5.54 1.03
CA PHE A 216 13.10 -6.65 0.22
C PHE A 216 14.16 -6.21 -0.81
N ASN A 217 13.86 -5.14 -1.55
CA ASN A 217 14.72 -4.60 -2.59
C ASN A 217 16.06 -4.12 -1.99
N ASN A 218 16.04 -3.43 -0.84
CA ASN A 218 17.27 -3.02 -0.14
C ASN A 218 18.15 -4.21 0.26
N ILE A 219 17.53 -5.34 0.62
CA ILE A 219 18.25 -6.55 1.01
C ILE A 219 18.86 -7.23 -0.23
N ILE A 220 18.07 -7.43 -1.28
CA ILE A 220 18.47 -8.25 -2.44
C ILE A 220 19.50 -7.54 -3.35
N HIS A 221 19.55 -6.20 -3.32
CA HIS A 221 20.57 -5.42 -4.00
C HIS A 221 21.96 -5.49 -3.35
N ASN A 222 22.08 -6.02 -2.13
CA ASN A 222 23.39 -6.26 -1.54
C ASN A 222 24.14 -7.32 -2.35
N LYS A 223 25.37 -6.99 -2.76
CA LYS A 223 26.17 -7.81 -3.68
C LYS A 223 26.34 -9.26 -3.22
N ASP A 224 26.44 -9.49 -1.92
CA ASP A 224 26.67 -10.82 -1.34
C ASP A 224 25.36 -11.62 -1.15
N LYS A 225 24.20 -10.96 -1.18
CA LYS A 225 22.92 -11.63 -0.97
C LYS A 225 22.53 -12.39 -2.24
N LYS A 226 22.13 -13.65 -2.11
CA LYS A 226 21.57 -14.43 -3.22
C LYS A 226 20.06 -14.48 -3.08
N ILE A 227 19.36 -14.67 -4.20
CA ILE A 227 17.96 -15.12 -4.19
C ILE A 227 17.99 -16.53 -3.59
N GLU A 228 17.20 -16.82 -2.57
CA GLU A 228 17.31 -18.04 -1.76
C GLU A 228 16.21 -19.05 -2.08
N ASN A 229 15.00 -18.60 -2.37
CA ASN A 229 13.81 -19.44 -2.54
C ASN A 229 12.88 -18.94 -3.66
N LYS A 230 11.87 -19.74 -4.01
CA LYS A 230 10.93 -19.46 -5.11
C LYS A 230 10.05 -18.23 -4.85
N LEU A 231 9.68 -17.96 -3.60
CA LEU A 231 9.01 -16.72 -3.22
C LEU A 231 9.84 -15.49 -3.57
N GLU A 232 11.14 -15.49 -3.22
CA GLU A 232 12.04 -14.39 -3.58
C GLU A 232 12.24 -14.27 -5.09
N GLU A 233 12.26 -15.38 -5.84
CA GLU A 233 12.28 -15.36 -7.32
C GLU A 233 11.07 -14.60 -7.88
N TRP A 234 9.87 -14.89 -7.36
CA TRP A 234 8.66 -14.16 -7.71
C TRP A 234 8.71 -12.68 -7.32
N LEU A 235 9.22 -12.37 -6.13
CA LEU A 235 9.34 -10.99 -5.67
C LEU A 235 10.31 -10.18 -6.54
N VAL A 236 11.46 -10.75 -6.90
CA VAL A 236 12.39 -10.13 -7.86
C VAL A 236 11.70 -9.92 -9.19
N PHE A 237 11.05 -10.95 -9.74
CA PHE A 237 10.36 -10.88 -11.02
C PHE A 237 9.32 -9.75 -11.08
N LEU A 238 8.53 -9.60 -10.01
CA LEU A 238 7.46 -8.61 -9.97
C LEU A 238 7.99 -7.20 -9.74
N SER A 239 8.96 -7.02 -8.81
CA SER A 239 9.34 -5.69 -8.31
C SER A 239 10.57 -5.05 -8.95
N GLN A 240 11.43 -5.84 -9.61
CA GLN A 240 12.73 -5.38 -10.11
C GLN A 240 12.72 -5.04 -11.60
N ASP A 241 13.28 -3.88 -11.94
CA ASP A 241 13.56 -3.42 -13.30
C ASP A 241 15.05 -3.34 -13.63
N ASP A 242 15.92 -3.59 -12.64
CA ASP A 242 17.37 -3.57 -12.84
C ASP A 242 17.84 -4.79 -13.67
N PRO A 243 18.56 -4.57 -14.80
CA PRO A 243 19.04 -5.65 -15.65
C PRO A 243 19.91 -6.70 -14.93
N ASP A 244 20.76 -6.30 -13.99
CA ASP A 244 21.66 -7.23 -13.29
C ASP A 244 20.86 -8.15 -12.35
N MET A 245 19.84 -7.62 -11.68
CA MET A 245 18.91 -8.41 -10.87
C MET A 245 18.07 -9.37 -11.71
N ILE A 246 17.61 -8.93 -12.89
CA ILE A 246 16.87 -9.79 -13.83
C ILE A 246 17.77 -10.92 -14.30
N MET A 247 19.00 -10.64 -14.74
CA MET A 247 19.96 -11.67 -15.15
C MET A 247 20.21 -12.69 -14.04
N LYS A 248 20.40 -12.22 -12.79
CA LYS A 248 20.58 -13.09 -11.62
C LYS A 248 19.38 -14.00 -11.36
N LEU A 249 18.16 -13.51 -11.61
CA LEU A 249 16.95 -14.33 -11.55
C LEU A 249 16.94 -15.38 -12.66
N LEU A 250 17.24 -14.99 -13.91
CA LEU A 250 17.23 -15.87 -15.07
C LEU A 250 18.26 -17.00 -14.94
N ASP A 251 19.47 -16.67 -14.48
CA ASP A 251 20.55 -17.65 -14.27
C ASP A 251 20.18 -18.68 -13.20
N ARG A 252 19.35 -18.28 -12.21
CA ARG A 252 18.88 -19.16 -11.14
C ARG A 252 17.69 -20.01 -11.58
N ASN A 253 16.71 -19.42 -12.25
CA ASN A 253 15.50 -20.09 -12.67
C ASN A 253 15.10 -19.74 -14.12
N PRO A 254 15.45 -20.60 -15.09
CA PRO A 254 15.15 -20.39 -16.51
C PRO A 254 13.66 -20.32 -16.85
N GLU A 255 12.76 -20.73 -15.96
CA GLU A 255 11.31 -20.59 -16.16
C GLU A 255 10.91 -19.13 -16.42
N PHE A 256 11.51 -18.20 -15.67
CA PHE A 256 11.26 -16.77 -15.82
C PHE A 256 11.76 -16.21 -17.16
N GLN A 257 12.73 -16.87 -17.81
CA GLN A 257 13.20 -16.45 -19.13
C GLN A 257 12.07 -16.47 -20.16
N LYS A 258 11.26 -17.52 -20.17
CA LYS A 258 10.09 -17.62 -21.06
C LYS A 258 9.07 -16.51 -20.78
N ILE A 259 8.91 -16.15 -19.50
CA ILE A 259 7.98 -15.10 -19.11
C ILE A 259 8.49 -13.73 -19.58
N TYR A 260 9.79 -13.44 -19.43
CA TYR A 260 10.39 -12.23 -19.97
C TYR A 260 10.41 -12.19 -21.51
N GLU A 261 10.60 -13.32 -22.20
CA GLU A 261 10.45 -13.40 -23.66
C GLU A 261 9.05 -12.96 -24.11
N GLU A 262 8.01 -13.38 -23.41
CA GLU A 262 6.64 -12.94 -23.68
C GLU A 262 6.47 -11.44 -23.41
N ILE A 263 7.05 -10.92 -22.32
CA ILE A 263 7.04 -9.49 -22.01
C ILE A 263 7.67 -8.66 -23.14
N TYR A 264 8.86 -9.04 -23.59
CA TYR A 264 9.53 -8.33 -24.68
C TYR A 264 8.85 -8.52 -26.04
N THR A 265 8.11 -9.62 -26.22
CA THR A 265 7.24 -9.79 -27.38
C THR A 265 6.08 -8.80 -27.34
N LEU A 266 5.49 -8.51 -26.18
CA LEU A 266 4.49 -7.45 -26.04
C LEU A 266 5.07 -6.08 -26.40
N CYS A 267 6.32 -5.82 -26.03
CA CYS A 267 7.00 -4.57 -26.40
C CYS A 267 7.18 -4.39 -27.92
N LEU A 268 7.05 -5.46 -28.74
CA LEU A 268 7.05 -5.32 -30.20
C LEU A 268 5.74 -4.73 -30.72
N ASN A 269 4.62 -4.97 -30.04
CA ASN A 269 3.35 -4.33 -30.35
C ASN A 269 3.32 -2.93 -29.71
N MET A 270 3.83 -1.93 -30.41
CA MET A 270 3.93 -0.58 -29.86
C MET A 270 2.59 0.06 -29.53
N GLU A 271 1.55 -0.19 -30.30
CA GLU A 271 0.23 0.36 -30.01
C GLU A 271 -0.27 -0.15 -28.65
N GLY A 272 -0.22 -1.46 -28.43
CA GLY A 272 -0.59 -2.06 -27.15
C GLY A 272 0.32 -1.65 -26.00
N MET A 273 1.64 -1.58 -26.23
CA MET A 273 2.61 -1.17 -25.20
C MET A 273 2.42 0.30 -24.80
N MET A 274 2.19 1.20 -25.76
CA MET A 274 1.90 2.61 -25.47
C MET A 274 0.57 2.81 -24.76
N GLU A 275 -0.45 2.02 -25.11
CA GLU A 275 -1.74 2.05 -24.42
C GLU A 275 -1.59 1.63 -22.96
N MET A 276 -0.89 0.52 -22.70
CA MET A 276 -0.59 0.06 -21.34
C MET A 276 0.23 1.10 -20.58
N PHE A 277 1.31 1.60 -21.17
CA PHE A 277 2.16 2.62 -20.54
C PHE A 277 1.39 3.91 -20.22
N SER A 278 0.52 4.36 -21.11
CA SER A 278 -0.33 5.55 -20.87
C SER A 278 -1.29 5.34 -19.71
N LYS A 279 -1.93 4.16 -19.62
CA LYS A 279 -2.82 3.82 -18.51
C LYS A 279 -2.07 3.80 -17.18
N GLU A 280 -0.85 3.27 -17.16
CA GLU A 280 -0.01 3.29 -15.95
C GLU A 280 0.39 4.70 -15.53
N LEU A 281 0.70 5.58 -16.48
CA LEU A 281 0.96 6.99 -16.19
C LEU A 281 -0.27 7.68 -15.59
N GLU A 282 -1.47 7.41 -16.12
CA GLU A 282 -2.72 7.98 -15.60
C GLU A 282 -3.01 7.50 -14.17
N ILE A 283 -2.86 6.21 -13.91
CA ILE A 283 -3.00 5.63 -12.56
C ILE A 283 -1.98 6.27 -11.61
N MET A 284 -0.73 6.42 -12.06
CA MET A 284 0.34 7.02 -11.27
C MET A 284 0.05 8.49 -10.90
N ASP A 285 -0.39 9.30 -11.86
CA ASP A 285 -0.71 10.70 -11.62
C ASP A 285 -1.90 10.83 -10.65
N ARG A 286 -2.95 10.01 -10.83
CA ARG A 286 -4.12 9.99 -9.93
C ARG A 286 -3.75 9.57 -8.50
N ASN A 287 -2.91 8.55 -8.35
CA ASN A 287 -2.44 8.08 -7.04
C ASN A 287 -1.60 9.15 -6.32
N THR A 288 -0.75 9.86 -7.07
CA THR A 288 0.10 10.94 -6.53
C THR A 288 -0.74 12.09 -5.99
N VAL A 289 -1.75 12.54 -6.74
CA VAL A 289 -2.65 13.63 -6.30
C VAL A 289 -3.34 13.26 -5.00
N LYS A 290 -3.85 12.03 -4.89
CA LYS A 290 -4.58 11.61 -3.70
C LYS A 290 -3.68 11.42 -2.48
N LEU A 291 -2.48 10.87 -2.66
CA LEU A 291 -1.48 10.83 -1.58
C LEU A 291 -1.23 12.22 -0.99
N MET A 292 -1.04 13.23 -1.84
CA MET A 292 -0.80 14.59 -1.37
C MET A 292 -1.99 15.13 -0.57
N ILE A 293 -3.23 14.79 -0.95
CA ILE A 293 -4.42 15.15 -0.18
C ILE A 293 -4.42 14.47 1.19
N ASP A 294 -4.16 13.17 1.24
CA ASP A 294 -4.15 12.38 2.47
C ASP A 294 -3.05 12.87 3.45
N GLU A 295 -1.83 13.14 2.94
CA GLU A 295 -0.72 13.70 3.73
C GLU A 295 -1.08 15.09 4.28
N MET A 296 -1.70 15.96 3.46
CA MET A 296 -2.15 17.28 3.91
C MET A 296 -3.26 17.20 4.97
N GLU A 297 -4.19 16.25 4.86
CA GLU A 297 -5.24 16.03 5.87
C GLU A 297 -4.66 15.56 7.20
N GLU A 298 -3.66 14.68 7.18
CA GLU A 298 -2.98 14.23 8.39
C GLU A 298 -2.19 15.37 9.05
N GLU A 299 -1.40 16.13 8.29
CA GLU A 299 -0.67 17.30 8.80
C GLU A 299 -1.64 18.31 9.44
N LEU A 300 -2.80 18.54 8.81
CA LEU A 300 -3.85 19.41 9.33
C LEU A 300 -4.44 18.84 10.64
N ASN A 301 -4.70 17.54 10.72
CA ASN A 301 -5.25 16.89 11.91
C ASN A 301 -4.24 16.87 13.06
N GLU A 302 -2.95 16.62 12.79
CA GLU A 302 -1.89 16.75 13.77
C GLU A 302 -1.79 18.17 14.31
N THR A 303 -1.81 19.17 13.42
CA THR A 303 -1.74 20.59 13.76
C THR A 303 -2.95 20.98 14.62
N LYS A 304 -4.15 20.54 14.25
CA LYS A 304 -5.36 20.73 15.08
C LYS A 304 -5.22 20.08 16.46
N ARG A 305 -4.64 18.88 16.55
CA ARG A 305 -4.44 18.18 17.82
C ARG A 305 -3.42 18.91 18.71
N LYS A 306 -2.32 19.41 18.14
CA LYS A 306 -1.31 20.23 18.83
C LYS A 306 -1.93 21.54 19.32
N ALA A 307 -2.63 22.27 18.45
CA ALA A 307 -3.33 23.50 18.80
C ALA A 307 -4.38 23.28 19.91
N LYS A 308 -5.16 22.18 19.84
CA LYS A 308 -6.12 21.85 20.90
C LYS A 308 -5.44 21.63 22.25
N LYS A 309 -4.32 20.91 22.28
CA LYS A 309 -3.54 20.71 23.51
C LYS A 309 -3.01 22.02 24.08
N GLU A 310 -2.48 22.91 23.23
CA GLU A 310 -2.01 24.23 23.65
C GLU A 310 -3.15 25.09 24.21
N VAL A 311 -4.31 25.12 23.54
CA VAL A 311 -5.50 25.83 24.02
C VAL A 311 -5.99 25.28 25.35
N ASP A 312 -6.02 23.96 25.51
CA ASP A 312 -6.43 23.32 26.77
C ASP A 312 -5.43 23.64 27.91
N GLU A 313 -4.13 23.71 27.61
CA GLU A 313 -3.10 24.09 28.58
C GLU A 313 -3.20 25.58 28.97
N VAL A 314 -3.43 26.47 28.01
CA VAL A 314 -3.65 27.90 28.26
C VAL A 314 -4.91 28.11 29.10
N LYS A 315 -6.01 27.40 28.79
CA LYS A 315 -7.23 27.45 29.60
C LYS A 315 -6.99 26.98 31.03
N ARG A 316 -6.18 25.93 31.23
CA ARG A 316 -5.83 25.44 32.57
C ARG A 316 -5.05 26.51 33.36
N LYS A 317 -4.02 27.12 32.74
CA LYS A 317 -3.23 28.17 33.38
C LYS A 317 -4.06 29.40 33.72
N ALA A 318 -4.90 29.88 32.80
CA ALA A 318 -5.79 31.01 33.04
C ALA A 318 -6.78 30.72 34.18
N LYS A 319 -7.29 29.48 34.28
CA LYS A 319 -8.18 29.08 35.39
C LYS A 319 -7.44 29.08 36.73
N GLU A 320 -6.20 28.60 36.77
CA GLU A 320 -5.36 28.61 37.97
C GLU A 320 -5.03 30.05 38.42
N GLU A 321 -4.70 30.95 37.48
CA GLU A 321 -4.44 32.36 37.76
C GLU A 321 -5.68 33.10 38.28
N ILE A 322 -6.86 32.84 37.70
CA ILE A 322 -8.13 33.42 38.17
C ILE A 322 -8.42 32.95 39.59
N GLU A 323 -8.26 31.66 39.89
CA GLU A 323 -8.51 31.12 41.23
C GLU A 323 -7.53 31.70 42.27
N GLU A 324 -6.28 31.93 41.89
CA GLU A 324 -5.29 32.57 42.75
C GLU A 324 -5.61 34.06 42.97
N ALA A 325 -6.03 34.78 41.92
CA ALA A 325 -6.46 36.16 42.01
C ALA A 325 -7.70 36.32 42.89
N GLU A 326 -8.68 35.42 42.78
CA GLU A 326 -9.86 35.39 43.66
C GLU A 326 -9.49 35.18 45.13
N LYS A 327 -8.54 34.27 45.41
CA LYS A 327 -8.04 34.06 46.78
C LYS A 327 -7.35 35.31 47.33
N ARG A 328 -6.52 35.99 46.52
CA ARG A 328 -5.87 37.24 46.92
C ARG A 328 -6.88 38.37 47.14
N ALA A 329 -7.89 38.49 46.29
CA ALA A 329 -8.94 39.49 46.42
C ALA A 329 -9.74 39.31 47.73
N LYS A 330 -10.14 38.07 48.05
CA LYS A 330 -10.81 37.76 49.33
C LYS A 330 -9.94 38.09 50.55
N ALA A 331 -8.65 37.74 50.51
CA ALA A 331 -7.73 38.06 51.60
C ALA A 331 -7.58 39.59 51.80
N ALA A 332 -7.51 40.35 50.71
CA ALA A 332 -7.45 41.81 50.76
C ALA A 332 -8.77 42.43 51.29
N GLU A 333 -9.93 41.89 50.92
CA GLU A 333 -11.22 42.30 51.48
C GLU A 333 -11.28 42.06 52.99
N GLU A 334 -10.87 40.88 53.47
CA GLU A 334 -10.83 40.59 54.91
C GLU A 334 -9.88 41.53 55.67
N GLU A 335 -8.72 41.84 55.09
CA GLU A 335 -7.75 42.76 55.70
C GLU A 335 -8.27 44.21 55.75
N THR A 336 -8.89 44.68 54.67
CA THR A 336 -9.51 46.01 54.64
C THR A 336 -10.67 46.13 55.63
N GLU A 337 -11.48 45.09 55.79
CA GLU A 337 -12.55 45.08 56.80
C GLU A 337 -11.98 45.10 58.23
N ARG A 338 -10.91 44.34 58.50
CA ARG A 338 -10.20 44.41 59.79
C ARG A 338 -9.69 45.81 60.07
N LEU A 339 -8.95 46.41 59.13
CA LEU A 339 -8.42 47.77 59.26
C LEU A 339 -9.53 48.80 59.52
N ARG A 340 -10.68 48.66 58.85
CA ARG A 340 -11.84 49.53 59.03
C ARG A 340 -12.42 49.42 60.45
N ARG A 341 -12.55 48.21 61.00
CA ARG A 341 -12.97 48.01 62.41
C ARG A 341 -11.98 48.65 63.39
N THR A 342 -10.67 48.49 63.18
CA THR A 342 -9.66 49.11 64.06
C THR A 342 -9.70 50.63 64.00
N LEU A 343 -9.97 51.22 62.82
CA LEU A 343 -10.15 52.66 62.64
C LEU A 343 -11.41 53.19 63.35
N GLU A 344 -12.51 52.45 63.30
CA GLU A 344 -13.75 52.78 64.04
C GLU A 344 -13.52 52.71 65.56
N GLU A 345 -12.81 51.69 66.05
CA GLU A 345 -12.42 51.58 67.46
C GLU A 345 -11.48 52.72 67.91
N GLN A 346 -10.56 53.16 67.05
CA GLN A 346 -9.68 54.29 67.35
C GLN A 346 -10.40 55.65 67.33
N LYS A 347 -11.40 55.83 66.45
CA LYS A 347 -12.27 57.02 66.46
C LYS A 347 -13.13 57.08 67.72
N GLY A 348 -13.75 55.96 68.11
CA GLY A 348 -14.52 55.89 69.36
C GLY A 348 -13.71 56.17 70.63
N LYS A 349 -12.39 55.95 70.62
CA LYS A 349 -11.48 56.31 71.72
C LYS A 349 -11.04 57.78 71.72
N ARG A 350 -11.12 58.49 70.59
CA ARG A 350 -10.78 59.93 70.50
C ARG A 350 -11.93 60.84 70.89
N ASP A 351 -13.18 60.38 70.81
CA ASP A 351 -14.36 61.17 71.19
C ASP A 351 -14.68 61.12 72.71
N ILE A 352 -13.81 60.52 73.53
CA ILE A 352 -13.94 60.40 75.01
C ILE A 352 -12.76 61.10 75.74
N SER A 353 -11.93 61.87 75.02
CA SER A 353 -10.92 62.77 75.61
C SER A 353 -11.21 64.20 75.23
#